data_AF-A0A1J3E9U5-F1
#
_entry.id   AF-A0A1J3E9U5-F1
#
_cell.length_a   1.000
_cell.length_b   1.000
_cell.length_c   1.000
_cell.angle_alpha   90.00
_cell.angle_beta   90.00
_cell.angle_gamma   90.00
#
_symmetry.space_group_name_H-M   'P 1'
#
loop_
_entity.id
_entity.type
_entity.pdbx_description
1 polymer ?
#
loop_
_entity_poly.entity_id
_entity_poly.type
_entity_poly.pdbx_seq_one_letter_code
_entity_poly.pdbx_strand_id
1 'polypeptide(L)'
;DGFQIRYSQVLSVATLFKEHPDFAINFRPTSQVLKTAYMNLLLCLIETLNKPPHSLSETELSNACSELTDLTDAGFKLEWLKTKLDEVTLEWKK
;
A
#
# COMPACT_ATOMS: atom_id res chain seq x y z
N ASP A 1 -0.42 0.59 -21.71
CA ASP A 1 -0.74 0.05 -20.37
C ASP A 1 -0.15 0.90 -19.27
N GLY A 2 -0.85 1.03 -18.14
CA GLY A 2 -0.37 1.75 -16.96
C GLY A 2 -1.47 1.95 -15.91
N PHE A 3 -1.12 2.60 -14.80
CA PHE A 3 -2.07 2.99 -13.77
C PHE A 3 -2.63 4.39 -14.05
N GLN A 4 -3.94 4.58 -13.87
CA GLN A 4 -4.53 5.91 -13.88
C GLN A 4 -4.55 6.43 -12.44
N ILE A 5 -3.97 7.61 -12.23
CA ILE A 5 -3.81 8.21 -10.91
C ILE A 5 -4.28 9.67 -10.95
N ARG A 6 -4.67 10.20 -9.80
CA ARG A 6 -5.03 11.62 -9.68
C ARG A 6 -3.76 12.47 -9.75
N TYR A 7 -3.89 13.70 -10.23
CA TYR A 7 -2.78 14.65 -10.28
C TYR A 7 -2.12 14.85 -8.90
N SER A 8 -2.91 14.89 -7.83
CA SER A 8 -2.40 15.02 -6.45
C SER A 8 -1.56 13.83 -5.97
N GLN A 9 -1.65 12.67 -6.64
CA GLN A 9 -0.94 11.44 -6.26
C GLN A 9 0.35 11.26 -7.07
N VAL A 10 0.62 12.10 -8.08
CA VAL A 10 1.74 11.91 -9.02
C VAL A 10 3.08 11.81 -8.31
N LEU A 11 3.34 12.68 -7.33
CA LEU A 11 4.62 12.65 -6.60
C LEU A 11 4.76 11.38 -5.75
N SER A 12 3.72 10.98 -5.01
CA SER A 12 3.74 9.77 -4.19
C SER A 12 3.98 8.53 -5.04
N VAL A 13 3.34 8.44 -6.20
CA VAL A 13 3.50 7.32 -7.13
C VAL A 13 4.89 7.34 -7.78
N ALA A 14 5.39 8.51 -8.18
CA ALA A 14 6.74 8.62 -8.73
C ALA A 14 7.81 8.18 -7.72
N THR A 15 7.69 8.57 -6.45
CA THR A 15 8.58 8.11 -5.38
C THR A 15 8.47 6.61 -5.17
N LEU A 16 7.25 6.06 -5.15
CA LEU A 16 7.02 4.62 -5.02
C LEU A 16 7.74 3.81 -6.12
N PHE A 17 7.63 4.24 -7.39
CA PHE A 17 8.35 3.58 -8.49
C PHE A 17 9.87 3.75 -8.42
N LYS A 18 10.37 4.83 -7.81
CA LYS A 18 11.80 5.06 -7.62
C LYS A 18 12.37 4.17 -6.51
N GLU A 19 11.68 4.05 -5.40
CA GLU A 19 12.14 3.31 -4.22
C GLU A 19 11.88 1.81 -4.34
N HIS A 20 10.78 1.43 -5.00
CA HIS A 20 10.34 0.04 -5.14
C HIS A 20 9.96 -0.27 -6.59
N PRO A 21 10.90 -0.24 -7.55
CA PRO A 21 10.60 -0.32 -8.98
C PRO A 21 9.89 -1.61 -9.43
N ASP A 22 10.05 -2.71 -8.69
CA ASP A 22 9.49 -4.02 -9.04
C ASP A 22 8.20 -4.36 -8.29
N PHE A 23 7.64 -3.44 -7.50
CA PHE A 23 6.47 -3.71 -6.65
C PHE A 23 5.26 -4.22 -7.44
N ALA A 24 5.09 -3.79 -8.70
CA ALA A 24 3.94 -4.14 -9.54
C ALA A 24 4.26 -5.18 -10.63
N ILE A 25 5.44 -5.83 -10.59
CA ILE A 25 5.89 -6.69 -11.71
C ILE A 25 4.99 -7.92 -11.93
N ASN A 26 4.36 -8.44 -10.87
CA ASN A 26 3.46 -9.60 -10.93
C ASN A 26 1.98 -9.18 -10.87
N PHE A 27 1.68 -7.89 -11.01
CA PHE A 27 0.32 -7.36 -10.88
C PHE A 27 -0.58 -7.91 -11.99
N ARG A 28 -1.63 -8.66 -11.58
CA ARG A 28 -2.49 -9.43 -12.48
C ARG A 28 -3.67 -8.66 -13.09
N PRO A 29 -4.35 -7.75 -12.36
CA PRO A 29 -5.57 -7.11 -12.88
C PRO A 29 -5.34 -6.36 -14.19
N THR A 30 -6.18 -6.65 -15.19
CA THR A 30 -6.05 -6.11 -16.55
C THR A 30 -6.92 -4.88 -16.79
N SER A 31 -8.10 -4.80 -16.15
CA SER A 31 -9.02 -3.68 -16.33
C SER A 31 -8.50 -2.40 -15.68
N GLN A 32 -8.72 -1.27 -16.37
CA GLN A 32 -8.24 0.02 -15.91
C GLN A 32 -8.87 0.44 -14.57
N VAL A 33 -10.14 0.09 -14.37
CA VAL A 33 -10.87 0.39 -13.13
C VAL A 33 -10.22 -0.33 -11.94
N LEU A 34 -9.90 -1.62 -12.09
CA LEU A 34 -9.24 -2.38 -11.03
C LEU A 34 -7.82 -1.87 -10.78
N LYS A 35 -7.04 -1.58 -11.83
CA LYS A 35 -5.72 -0.95 -11.73
C LYS A 35 -5.76 0.30 -10.85
N THR A 36 -6.71 1.19 -11.11
CA THR A 36 -6.89 2.44 -10.35
C THR A 36 -7.32 2.17 -8.90
N ALA A 37 -8.27 1.26 -8.68
CA ALA A 37 -8.73 0.91 -7.34
C ALA A 37 -7.59 0.37 -6.47
N TYR A 38 -6.81 -0.57 -6.99
CA TYR A 38 -5.67 -1.15 -6.30
C TYR A 38 -4.56 -0.14 -6.01
N MET A 39 -4.25 0.77 -6.94
CA MET A 39 -3.28 1.84 -6.66
C MET A 39 -3.76 2.79 -5.58
N ASN A 40 -5.04 3.15 -5.56
CA ASN A 40 -5.57 3.99 -4.49
C ASN A 40 -5.48 3.27 -3.15
N LEU A 41 -5.84 1.98 -3.10
CA LEU A 41 -5.71 1.15 -1.90
C LEU A 41 -4.27 1.11 -1.38
N LEU A 42 -3.30 0.85 -2.27
CA LEU A 42 -1.88 0.85 -1.91
C LEU A 42 -1.42 2.19 -1.34
N LEU A 43 -1.82 3.31 -1.95
CA LEU A 43 -1.45 4.64 -1.46
C LEU A 43 -2.08 4.93 -0.09
N CYS A 44 -3.34 4.53 0.12
CA CYS A 44 -4.02 4.64 1.42
C CYS A 44 -3.32 3.81 2.51
N LEU A 45 -2.89 2.58 2.19
CA LEU A 45 -2.13 1.74 3.10
C LEU A 45 -0.79 2.40 3.48
N ILE A 46 -0.05 2.92 2.49
CA ILE A 46 1.21 3.64 2.72
C ILE A 46 0.98 4.85 3.64
N GLU A 47 -0.05 5.64 3.37
CA GLU A 47 -0.40 6.80 4.19
C GLU A 47 -0.74 6.39 5.63
N THR A 48 -1.51 5.32 5.80
CA THR A 48 -1.90 4.78 7.11
C THR A 48 -0.68 4.32 7.91
N LEU A 49 0.23 3.56 7.30
CA LEU A 49 1.45 3.09 7.98
C LEU A 49 2.50 4.19 8.19
N ASN A 50 2.34 5.36 7.57
CA ASN A 50 3.19 6.53 7.82
C ASN A 50 2.72 7.37 9.02
N LYS A 51 1.51 7.14 9.54
CA LYS A 51 1.03 7.83 10.74
C LYS A 51 1.83 7.37 11.98
N PRO A 52 1.92 8.20 13.04
CA PRO A 52 2.50 7.77 14.31
C PRO A 52 1.80 6.50 14.82
N PRO A 53 2.52 5.43 15.24
CA PRO A 53 1.91 4.17 15.63
C PRO A 53 0.78 4.34 16.67
N HIS A 54 1.00 5.11 17.73
CA HIS A 54 0.01 5.35 18.78
C HIS A 54 -1.21 6.20 18.36
N SER A 55 -1.20 6.77 17.15
CA SER A 55 -2.38 7.45 16.59
C SER A 55 -3.33 6.50 15.87
N LEU A 56 -2.88 5.28 15.57
CA LEU A 56 -3.68 4.26 14.88
C LEU A 56 -4.63 3.57 15.85
N SER A 57 -5.85 3.36 15.37
CA SER A 57 -6.81 2.48 16.02
C SER A 57 -6.56 1.01 15.70
N GLU A 58 -7.07 0.11 16.55
CA GLU A 58 -7.06 -1.33 16.29
C GLU A 58 -7.75 -1.67 14.96
N THR A 59 -8.84 -0.98 14.63
CA THR A 59 -9.53 -1.12 13.35
C THR A 59 -8.67 -0.72 12.16
N GLU A 60 -7.90 0.38 12.26
CA GLU A 60 -6.98 0.79 11.20
C GLU A 60 -5.86 -0.24 10.99
N LEU A 61 -5.31 -0.81 12.07
CA LEU A 61 -4.31 -1.87 11.97
C LEU A 61 -4.89 -3.16 11.36
N SER A 62 -6.09 -3.54 11.77
CA SER A 62 -6.79 -4.70 11.20
C SER A 62 -7.07 -4.51 9.71
N ASN A 63 -7.56 -3.33 9.31
CA ASN A 63 -7.77 -2.99 7.91
C ASN A 63 -6.46 -3.01 7.13
N ALA A 64 -5.37 -2.44 7.68
CA ALA A 64 -4.07 -2.45 7.02
C ALA A 64 -3.56 -3.89 6.75
N CYS A 65 -3.78 -4.83 7.68
CA CYS A 65 -3.49 -6.25 7.47
C CYS A 65 -4.31 -6.84 6.32
N SER A 66 -5.61 -6.57 6.27
CA SER A 66 -6.50 -7.04 5.20
C SER A 66 -6.12 -6.44 3.84
N GLU A 67 -5.90 -5.13 3.77
CA GLU A 67 -5.51 -4.42 2.55
C GLU A 67 -4.17 -4.93 2.00
N LEU A 68 -3.18 -5.16 2.86
CA LEU A 68 -1.90 -5.73 2.46
C LEU A 68 -2.06 -7.14 1.87
N THR A 69 -2.97 -7.94 2.43
CA THR A 69 -3.29 -9.29 1.91
C THR A 69 -3.93 -9.19 0.52
N ASP A 70 -4.97 -8.37 0.37
CA ASP A 70 -5.66 -8.17 -0.91
C ASP A 70 -4.71 -7.67 -2.02
N LEU A 71 -3.80 -6.75 -1.67
CA LEU A 71 -2.80 -6.24 -2.61
C LEU A 71 -1.77 -7.30 -3.02
N THR A 72 -1.32 -8.12 -2.08
CA THR A 72 -0.40 -9.23 -2.36
C THR A 72 -1.08 -10.29 -3.23
N ASP A 73 -2.36 -10.57 -2.96
CA ASP A 73 -3.21 -11.45 -3.76
C ASP A 73 -3.56 -10.86 -5.13
N ALA A 74 -3.44 -9.55 -5.32
CA ALA A 74 -3.49 -8.94 -6.66
C ALA A 74 -2.16 -9.08 -7.42
N GLY A 75 -1.10 -9.52 -6.75
CA GLY A 75 0.23 -9.74 -7.30
C GLY A 75 1.23 -8.61 -7.06
N PHE A 76 0.96 -7.67 -6.14
CA PHE A 76 2.00 -6.74 -5.72
C PHE A 76 3.06 -7.43 -4.85
N LYS A 77 4.31 -7.02 -5.00
CA LYS A 77 5.42 -7.37 -4.13
C LYS A 77 5.59 -6.30 -3.06
N LEU A 78 5.08 -6.55 -1.86
CA LEU A 78 4.96 -5.56 -0.78
C LEU A 78 5.69 -5.98 0.51
N GLU A 79 6.78 -6.74 0.40
CA GLU A 79 7.54 -7.21 1.57
C GLU A 79 7.99 -6.05 2.49
N TRP A 80 8.36 -4.91 1.91
CA TRP A 80 8.74 -3.72 2.67
C TRP A 80 7.57 -3.13 3.47
N LEU A 81 6.33 -3.16 2.94
CA LEU A 81 5.15 -2.74 3.69
C LEU A 81 4.77 -3.74 4.77
N LYS A 82 5.00 -5.04 4.52
CA LYS A 82 4.82 -6.08 5.53
C LYS A 82 5.73 -5.85 6.73
N THR A 83 7.03 -5.66 6.49
CA THR A 83 7.99 -5.33 7.56
C THR A 83 7.59 -4.06 8.31
N LYS A 84 7.19 -3.01 7.58
CA LYS A 84 6.73 -1.76 8.20
C LYS A 84 5.47 -1.94 9.05
N LEU A 85 4.50 -2.74 8.60
CA LEU A 85 3.30 -3.03 9.37
C LEU A 85 3.63 -3.79 10.66
N ASP A 86 4.56 -4.73 10.61
CA ASP A 86 5.03 -5.45 11.80
C ASP A 86 5.69 -4.49 12.81
N GLU A 87 6.54 -3.57 12.34
CA GLU A 87 7.18 -2.54 13.17
C GLU A 87 6.15 -1.60 13.81
N VAL A 88 5.22 -1.06 13.02
CA VAL A 88 4.16 -0.18 13.49
C VAL A 88 3.28 -0.88 14.52
N THR A 89 2.93 -2.15 14.28
CA THR A 89 2.12 -2.94 15.21
C THR A 89 2.86 -3.23 16.51
N LEU A 90 4.17 -3.45 16.44
CA LEU A 90 5.01 -3.67 17.63
C LEU A 90 5.13 -2.40 18.47
N GLU A 91 5.35 -1.24 17.85
CA GLU A 91 5.40 0.05 18.57
C GLU A 91 4.04 0.44 19.14
N TRP A 92 2.94 0.21 18.40
CA TRP A 92 1.58 0.50 18.90
C TRP A 92 1.23 -0.26 20.19
N LYS A 93 1.79 -1.47 20.38
CA LYS A 93 1.57 -2.30 21.57
C LYS A 93 2.40 -1.88 22.80
N LYS A 94 3.39 -1.01 22.64
CA LYS A 94 4.22 -0.52 23.76
C LYS A 94 3.52 0.60 24.51
#